data_AF-T1H6J1-F1
#
_entry.id   AF-T1H6J1-F1
#
_cell.length_a   1.000
_cell.length_b   1.000
_cell.length_c   1.000
_cell.angle_alpha   90.00
_cell.angle_beta   90.00
_cell.angle_gamma   90.00
#
_symmetry.space_group_name_H-M   'P 1'
#
loop_
_entity.id
_entity.type
_entity.pdbx_description
1 polymer ?
#
loop_
_entity_poly.entity_id
_entity_poly.type
_entity_poly.pdbx_seq_one_letter_code
_entity_poly.pdbx_strand_id
1 'polypeptide(L)'
;TLETEEQQRLRFQIELEFVQCLANPNYLNFLAQRGFFKDQSFINYLKYLQYWKEPEYVKFLMYPMCLYFLDLLQYEHFRREIVNAQCSKFIDDQAVLLWQHYTRR
;
A
#
# COMPACT_ATOMS: atom_id res chain seq x y z
N THR A 1 25.45 -7.31 -13.22
CA THR A 1 26.20 -7.58 -11.97
C THR A 1 25.25 -8.22 -10.99
N LEU A 2 25.69 -9.27 -10.29
CA LEU A 2 24.89 -9.85 -9.22
C LEU A 2 24.81 -8.84 -8.07
N GLU A 3 23.60 -8.58 -7.58
CA GLU A 3 23.33 -7.70 -6.44
C GLU A 3 24.01 -8.28 -5.19
N THR A 4 24.64 -7.44 -4.36
CA THR A 4 25.29 -7.90 -3.13
C THR A 4 24.24 -8.29 -2.07
N GLU A 5 24.61 -9.12 -1.10
CA GLU A 5 23.68 -9.51 -0.02
C GLU A 5 23.17 -8.30 0.77
N GLU A 6 24.01 -7.28 0.98
CA GLU A 6 23.62 -6.04 1.65
C GLU A 6 22.58 -5.25 0.84
N GLN A 7 22.76 -5.17 -0.48
CA GLN A 7 21.80 -4.52 -1.37
C GLN A 7 20.46 -5.24 -1.38
N GLN A 8 20.45 -6.58 -1.38
CA GLN A 8 19.24 -7.38 -1.30
C GLN A 8 18.48 -7.15 0.02
N ARG A 9 19.20 -7.11 1.15
CA ARG A 9 18.62 -6.81 2.47
C ARG A 9 18.03 -5.40 2.52
N LEU A 10 18.76 -4.42 1.99
CA LEU A 10 18.28 -3.05 1.94
C LEU A 10 17.04 -2.91 1.06
N ARG A 11 17.02 -3.51 -0.13
CA ARG A 11 15.85 -3.50 -1.01
C ARG A 11 14.65 -4.10 -0.30
N PHE A 12 14.82 -5.26 0.33
CA PHE A 12 13.76 -5.92 1.08
C PHE A 12 13.17 -5.02 2.18
N GLN A 13 14.01 -4.34 2.95
CA GLN A 13 13.56 -3.41 4.00
C GLN A 13 12.81 -2.21 3.42
N ILE A 14 13.32 -1.61 2.35
CA ILE A 14 12.67 -0.48 1.68
C ILE A 14 11.31 -0.89 1.11
N GLU A 15 11.24 -2.05 0.47
CA GLU A 15 9.99 -2.60 -0.06
C GLU A 15 8.98 -2.89 1.05
N LEU A 16 9.44 -3.46 2.17
CA LEU A 16 8.61 -3.73 3.33
C LEU A 16 8.03 -2.44 3.94
N GLU A 17 8.86 -1.42 4.13
CA GLU A 17 8.44 -0.12 4.65
C GLU A 17 7.46 0.55 3.68
N PHE A 18 7.79 0.56 2.38
CA PHE A 18 6.96 1.16 1.36
C PHE A 18 5.57 0.52 1.28
N VAL A 19 5.49 -0.81 1.27
CA VAL A 19 4.21 -1.54 1.25
C VAL A 19 3.39 -1.18 2.48
N GLN A 20 3.99 -1.17 3.67
CA GLN A 20 3.30 -0.78 4.89
C GLN A 20 2.79 0.66 4.87
N CYS A 21 3.50 1.60 4.23
CA CYS A 21 3.01 2.96 4.04
C CYS A 21 1.72 3.04 3.21
N LEU A 22 1.43 2.06 2.35
CA LEU A 22 0.17 1.99 1.60
C LEU A 22 -1.05 1.79 2.49
N ALA A 23 -0.87 1.38 3.76
CA ALA A 23 -1.95 1.32 4.73
C ALA A 23 -2.55 2.70 5.08
N ASN A 24 -1.86 3.80 4.76
CA ASN A 24 -2.31 5.16 5.05
C ASN A 24 -3.05 5.78 3.84
N PRO A 25 -4.37 6.02 3.93
CA PRO A 25 -5.15 6.59 2.83
C PRO A 25 -4.68 7.98 2.39
N ASN A 26 -4.14 8.80 3.31
CA ASN A 26 -3.60 10.11 2.99
C ASN A 26 -2.31 10.00 2.17
N TYR A 27 -1.49 8.98 2.41
CA TYR A 27 -0.32 8.71 1.60
C TYR A 27 -0.69 8.25 0.20
N LEU A 28 -1.71 7.39 0.07
CA LEU A 28 -2.27 7.02 -1.23
C LEU A 28 -2.79 8.24 -2.00
N ASN A 29 -3.52 9.13 -1.33
CA ASN A 29 -3.98 10.39 -1.93
C ASN A 29 -2.82 11.25 -2.44
N PHE A 30 -1.77 11.40 -1.63
CA PHE A 30 -0.57 12.14 -2.01
C PHE A 30 0.07 11.55 -3.27
N LEU A 31 0.26 10.22 -3.32
CA LEU A 31 0.81 9.55 -4.51
C LEU A 31 -0.08 9.76 -5.75
N ALA A 32 -1.40 9.69 -5.56
CA ALA A 32 -2.38 9.89 -6.63
C ALA A 32 -2.35 11.32 -7.20
N GLN A 33 -2.32 12.33 -6.33
CA GLN A 33 -2.24 13.75 -6.71
C GLN A 33 -0.95 14.08 -7.47
N ARG A 34 0.16 13.44 -7.09
CA ARG A 34 1.45 13.57 -7.79
C ARG A 34 1.48 12.81 -9.13
N GLY A 35 0.47 12.01 -9.43
CA GLY A 35 0.33 11.30 -10.70
C GLY A 35 1.09 9.98 -10.77
N PHE A 36 1.63 9.45 -9.66
CA PHE A 36 2.36 8.17 -9.68
C PHE A 36 1.50 7.02 -10.19
N PHE A 37 0.21 7.01 -9.89
CA PHE A 37 -0.74 6.00 -10.36
C PHE A 37 -1.13 6.11 -11.84
N LYS A 38 -0.59 7.09 -12.57
CA LYS A 38 -0.73 7.20 -14.03
C LYS A 38 0.47 6.61 -14.77
N ASP A 39 1.61 6.43 -14.09
CA ASP A 39 2.80 5.83 -14.67
C ASP A 39 2.68 4.30 -14.68
N GLN A 40 2.76 3.71 -15.87
CA GLN A 40 2.71 2.27 -16.06
C GLN A 40 3.85 1.55 -15.35
N SER A 41 5.02 2.17 -15.23
CA SER A 41 6.18 1.60 -14.56
C SER A 41 5.91 1.43 -13.06
N PHE A 42 5.29 2.44 -12.45
CA PHE A 42 4.87 2.39 -11.06
C PHE A 42 3.75 1.36 -10.83
N ILE A 43 2.77 1.28 -11.74
CA ILE A 43 1.72 0.25 -11.69
C ILE A 43 2.33 -1.16 -11.74
N ASN A 44 3.30 -1.38 -12.63
CA ASN A 44 4.01 -2.65 -12.72
C ASN A 44 4.79 -2.95 -11.43
N TYR A 45 5.35 -1.93 -10.79
CA TYR A 45 6.00 -2.08 -9.49
C TYR A 45 5.02 -2.47 -8.38
N LEU A 46 3.82 -1.86 -8.34
CA LEU A 46 2.77 -2.29 -7.40
C LEU A 46 2.33 -3.74 -7.65
N LYS A 47 2.28 -4.17 -8.92
CA LYS A 47 2.01 -5.57 -9.27
C LYS A 47 3.14 -6.50 -8.82
N TYR A 48 4.40 -6.06 -8.95
CA TYR A 48 5.55 -6.79 -8.43
C TYR A 48 5.43 -7.00 -6.92
N LEU A 49 5.09 -5.95 -6.15
CA LEU A 49 4.92 -6.01 -4.69
C LEU A 49 3.80 -6.95 -4.20
N GLN A 50 2.97 -7.51 -5.08
CA GLN A 50 1.96 -8.51 -4.69
C GLN A 50 2.56 -9.78 -4.06
N TYR A 51 3.87 -10.05 -4.25
CA TYR A 51 4.54 -11.17 -3.59
C TYR A 51 4.51 -11.07 -2.05
N TRP A 52 4.33 -9.87 -1.48
CA TRP A 52 4.20 -9.68 -0.02
C TRP A 52 2.99 -10.41 0.60
N LYS A 53 2.06 -10.87 -0.23
CA LYS A 53 0.89 -11.68 0.19
C LYS A 53 1.23 -13.15 0.41
N GLU A 54 2.35 -13.63 -0.12
CA GLU A 54 2.76 -15.02 0.06
C GLU A 54 3.10 -15.27 1.55
N PRO A 55 2.82 -16.48 2.07
CA PRO A 55 2.94 -16.80 3.50
C PRO A 55 4.35 -16.60 4.05
N GLU A 56 5.37 -16.71 3.19
CA GLU A 56 6.78 -16.52 3.54
C GLU A 56 7.10 -15.07 3.92
N TYR A 57 6.37 -14.10 3.36
CA TYR A 57 6.62 -12.66 3.50
C TYR A 57 5.59 -11.96 4.38
N VAL A 58 4.33 -12.40 4.36
CA VAL A 58 3.23 -11.74 5.10
C VAL A 58 3.51 -11.63 6.61
N LYS A 59 4.27 -12.57 7.17
CA LYS A 59 4.67 -12.59 8.59
C LYS A 59 5.48 -11.37 9.04
N PHE A 60 6.08 -10.62 8.11
CA PHE A 60 6.85 -9.42 8.41
C PHE A 60 6.00 -8.13 8.42
N LEU A 61 4.75 -8.20 7.96
CA LEU A 61 3.87 -7.03 7.86
C LEU A 61 3.17 -6.76 9.19
N MET A 62 3.36 -5.56 9.72
CA MET A 62 2.70 -5.11 10.96
C MET A 62 1.30 -4.53 10.70
N TYR A 63 1.08 -3.98 9.50
CA TYR A 63 -0.15 -3.29 9.13
C TYR A 63 -0.90 -4.05 8.02
N PRO A 64 -1.77 -5.03 8.34
CA PRO A 64 -2.40 -5.89 7.33
C PRO A 64 -3.25 -5.14 6.30
N MET A 65 -3.74 -3.96 6.65
CA MET A 65 -4.49 -3.08 5.74
C MET A 65 -3.68 -2.70 4.48
N CYS A 66 -2.35 -2.70 4.53
CA CYS A 66 -1.54 -2.40 3.35
C CYS A 66 -1.82 -3.34 2.18
N LEU A 67 -2.03 -4.63 2.44
CA LEU A 67 -2.30 -5.63 1.40
C LEU A 67 -3.66 -5.40 0.76
N TYR A 68 -4.65 -5.00 1.56
CA TYR A 68 -5.98 -4.64 1.06
C TYR A 68 -5.91 -3.46 0.09
N PHE A 69 -5.18 -2.40 0.45
CA PHE A 69 -4.98 -1.27 -0.45
C PHE A 69 -4.12 -1.61 -1.66
N LEU A 70 -3.10 -2.45 -1.50
CA LEU A 70 -2.26 -2.92 -2.60
C LEU A 70 -3.08 -3.66 -3.66
N ASP A 71 -4.10 -4.43 -3.24
CA ASP A 71 -5.07 -5.06 -4.13
C ASP A 71 -5.99 -4.04 -4.79
N LEU A 72 -6.55 -3.09 -4.02
CA LEU A 72 -7.38 -2.03 -4.57
C LEU A 72 -6.66 -1.19 -5.63
N LEU A 73 -5.36 -0.92 -5.44
CA LEU A 73 -4.52 -0.17 -6.39
C LEU A 73 -4.30 -0.90 -7.72
N GLN A 74 -4.58 -2.21 -7.81
CA GLN A 74 -4.56 -2.91 -9.09
C GLN A 74 -5.72 -2.50 -10.00
N TYR A 75 -6.81 -2.01 -9.41
CA TYR A 75 -7.99 -1.55 -10.16
C TYR A 75 -7.83 -0.08 -10.56
N GLU A 76 -7.88 0.18 -11.86
CA GLU A 76 -7.73 1.53 -12.39
C GLU A 76 -8.79 2.50 -11.84
N HIS A 77 -10.04 2.03 -11.66
CA HIS A 77 -11.12 2.82 -11.08
C HIS A 77 -10.72 3.39 -9.71
N PHE A 78 -10.21 2.54 -8.82
CA PHE A 78 -9.80 2.98 -7.48
C PHE A 78 -8.64 3.99 -7.55
N ARG A 79 -7.65 3.77 -8.42
CA ARG A 79 -6.54 4.72 -8.62
C ARG A 79 -7.01 6.10 -9.06
N ARG A 80 -8.10 6.19 -9.84
CA ARG A 80 -8.70 7.45 -10.26
C ARG A 80 -9.47 8.12 -9.11
N GLU A 81 -10.23 7.34 -8.36
CA GLU A 81 -11.04 7.84 -7.24
C GLU A 81 -10.21 8.34 -6.06
N ILE A 82 -9.11 7.65 -5.72
CA ILE A 82 -8.28 8.01 -4.55
C ILE A 82 -7.53 9.34 -4.72
N VAL A 83 -7.52 9.94 -5.93
CA VAL A 83 -7.05 11.32 -6.16
C VAL A 83 -7.92 12.31 -5.39
N ASN A 84 -9.22 12.01 -5.24
CA ASN A 84 -10.14 12.86 -4.52
C ASN A 84 -9.92 12.74 -3.00
N ALA A 85 -9.55 13.86 -2.36
CA ALA A 85 -9.34 13.94 -0.92
C ALA A 85 -10.59 13.54 -0.09
N GLN A 86 -11.81 13.70 -0.62
CA GLN A 86 -13.02 13.23 0.06
C GLN A 86 -13.08 11.70 0.15
N CYS A 87 -12.59 10.99 -0.87
CA CYS A 87 -12.50 9.52 -0.85
C CYS A 87 -11.52 9.07 0.25
N SER A 88 -10.35 9.71 0.34
CA SER A 88 -9.33 9.38 1.34
C SER A 88 -9.81 9.64 2.77
N LYS A 89 -10.50 10.76 2.99
CA LYS A 89 -11.12 11.06 4.28
C LYS A 89 -12.19 10.04 4.64
N PHE A 90 -13.05 9.66 3.69
CA PHE A 90 -14.06 8.62 3.92
C PHE A 90 -13.42 7.29 4.34
N ILE A 91 -12.35 6.87 3.67
CA ILE A 91 -11.63 5.63 4.02
C ILE A 91 -11.04 5.72 5.43
N ASP A 92 -10.46 6.86 5.79
CA ASP A 92 -9.89 7.10 7.13
C ASP A 92 -10.97 7.05 8.22
N ASP A 93 -12.10 7.72 7.99
CA ASP A 93 -13.26 7.69 8.89
C ASP A 93 -13.79 6.25 9.07
N GLN A 94 -13.88 5.46 7.99
CA GLN A 94 -14.28 4.05 8.06
C GLN A 94 -13.27 3.20 8.85
N ALA A 95 -11.97 3.44 8.67
CA ALA A 95 -10.94 2.74 9.43
C ALA A 95 -11.10 3.04 10.93
N VAL A 96 -11.24 4.32 11.31
CA VAL A 96 -11.46 4.74 12.71
C VAL A 96 -12.69 4.08 13.31
N LEU A 97 -13.81 4.01 12.58
CA LEU A 97 -15.02 3.34 13.04
C LEU A 97 -14.80 1.83 13.28
N LEU A 98 -14.05 1.18 12.39
CA LEU A 98 -13.66 -0.22 12.56
C LEU A 98 -12.88 -0.40 13.87
N TRP A 99 -11.85 0.41 14.09
CA TRP A 99 -11.05 0.38 15.32
C TRP A 99 -11.90 0.58 16.57
N GLN A 100 -12.83 1.55 16.55
CA GLN A 100 -13.75 1.79 17.67
C GLN A 100 -14.68 0.60 17.95
N HIS A 101 -15.13 -0.10 16.91
CA HIS A 101 -15.99 -1.28 17.09
C HIS A 101 -15.22 -2.47 17.67
N TYR A 102 -13.99 -2.72 17.20
CA TYR A 102 -13.16 -3.82 17.69
C TYR A 102 -12.60 -3.59 19.10
N THR A 103 -12.27 -2.35 19.47
CA THR A 103 -11.75 -2.02 20.81
C THR A 103 -12.80 -2.03 21.92
N ARG A 104 -14.09 -2.05 21.56
CA ARG A 104 -15.23 -2.14 22.50
C ARG A 104 -15.69 -3.58 22.78
N ARG A 105 -15.01 -4.59 22.24
CA ARG A 105 -15.28 -6.01 22.49
C ARG A 105 -14.23 -6.62 23.40
#